data_AF-A0AAP7A1Z5-F1
#
_entry.id   AF-A0AAP7A1Z5-F1
#
_cell.length_a   1.000
_cell.length_b   1.000
_cell.length_c   1.000
_cell.angle_alpha   90.00
_cell.angle_beta   90.00
_cell.angle_gamma   90.00
#
_symmetry.space_group_name_H-M   'P 1'
#
loop_
_entity.id
_entity.type
_entity.pdbx_description
1 polymer ?
#
loop_
_entity_poly.entity_id
_entity_poly.type
_entity_poly.pdbx_seq_one_letter_code
_entity_poly.pdbx_strand_id
1 'polypeptide(L)'
;MFNFKTDDVVQGLCEEIIGVMLKEFGISREEAIARINSKWGHLDTLNENSVVLHDTSDFWAYDIYYGSSSRWWKRLDDPTLKPKPISLNE
;
A
#
# COMPACT_ATOMS: atom_id res chain seq x y z
N MET A 1 2.97 -12.01 5.44
CA MET A 1 3.30 -12.59 4.12
C MET A 1 2.29 -12.04 3.10
N PHE A 2 2.72 -11.82 1.86
CA PHE A 2 1.83 -11.30 0.82
C PHE A 2 0.90 -12.38 0.26
N ASN A 3 -0.33 -12.02 -0.09
CA ASN A 3 -1.36 -12.93 -0.60
C ASN A 3 -1.31 -13.09 -2.13
N PHE A 4 -0.22 -12.69 -2.77
CA PHE A 4 0.02 -12.78 -4.20
C PHE A 4 1.44 -13.29 -4.45
N LYS A 5 1.67 -13.88 -5.62
CA LYS A 5 3.03 -14.25 -6.03
C LYS A 5 3.78 -13.00 -6.49
N THR A 6 5.03 -12.89 -6.10
CA THR A 6 5.90 -11.76 -6.41
C THR A 6 7.32 -12.23 -6.72
N ASP A 7 8.05 -11.49 -7.54
CA ASP A 7 9.50 -11.60 -7.67
C ASP A 7 10.21 -10.65 -6.70
N ASP A 8 11.55 -10.67 -6.71
CA ASP A 8 12.39 -9.85 -5.84
C ASP A 8 12.20 -8.34 -6.08
N VAL A 9 11.88 -7.94 -7.32
CA VAL A 9 11.69 -6.53 -7.70
C VAL A 9 10.42 -5.99 -7.04
N VAL A 10 9.29 -6.68 -7.22
CA VAL A 10 8.02 -6.27 -6.62
C VAL A 10 8.05 -6.48 -5.10
N GLN A 11 8.79 -7.47 -4.60
CA GLN A 11 9.00 -7.63 -3.16
C GLN A 11 9.76 -6.43 -2.57
N GLY A 12 10.80 -5.94 -3.26
CA GLY A 12 11.53 -4.73 -2.89
C GLY A 12 10.61 -3.50 -2.81
N LEU A 13 9.78 -3.28 -3.84
CA LEU A 13 8.77 -2.22 -3.83
C LEU A 13 7.82 -2.35 -2.61
N CYS A 14 7.33 -3.55 -2.32
CA CYS A 14 6.43 -3.75 -1.17
C CYS A 14 7.11 -3.44 0.16
N GLU A 15 8.39 -3.78 0.33
CA GLU A 15 9.15 -3.45 1.53
C GLU A 15 9.38 -1.94 1.68
N GLU A 16 9.64 -1.23 0.58
CA GLU A 16 9.73 0.23 0.61
C GLU A 16 8.39 0.88 1.00
N ILE A 17 7.28 0.40 0.42
CA ILE A 17 5.93 0.86 0.77
C ILE A 17 5.66 0.65 2.28
N ILE A 18 6.01 -0.52 2.81
CA ILE A 18 5.90 -0.80 4.25
C ILE A 18 6.73 0.22 5.05
N GLY A 19 7.97 0.47 4.65
CA GLY A 19 8.85 1.46 5.30
C GLY A 19 8.22 2.86 5.36
N VAL A 20 7.65 3.32 4.24
CA VAL A 20 6.94 4.61 4.18
C VAL A 20 5.73 4.60 5.10
N MET A 21 4.90 3.56 5.07
CA MET A 21 3.70 3.48 5.92
C MET A 21 4.02 3.52 7.42
N LEU A 22 5.07 2.82 7.85
CA LEU A 22 5.53 2.83 9.24
C LEU A 22 5.99 4.22 9.66
N LYS A 23 6.74 4.90 8.78
CA LYS A 23 7.31 6.22 9.06
C LYS A 23 6.27 7.35 9.03
N GLU A 24 5.43 7.40 8.00
CA GLU A 24 4.51 8.51 7.75
C GLU A 24 3.16 8.34 8.46
N PHE A 25 2.68 7.10 8.63
CA PHE A 25 1.37 6.83 9.22
C PHE A 25 1.43 6.21 10.61
N GLY A 26 2.62 5.80 11.07
CA GLY A 26 2.81 5.23 12.40
C GLY A 26 2.10 3.89 12.63
N ILE A 27 1.78 3.16 11.56
CA ILE A 27 1.11 1.86 11.65
C ILE A 27 2.10 0.70 11.80
N SER A 28 1.62 -0.44 12.29
CA SER A 28 2.46 -1.63 12.42
C SER A 28 2.77 -2.25 11.06
N ARG A 29 3.80 -3.10 11.02
CA ARG A 29 4.17 -3.86 9.82
C ARG A 29 3.07 -4.82 9.39
N GLU A 30 2.38 -5.42 10.35
CA GLU A 30 1.26 -6.34 10.12
C GLU A 30 0.09 -5.60 9.45
N GLU A 31 -0.26 -4.41 9.94
CA GLU A 31 -1.27 -3.54 9.32
C GLU A 31 -0.84 -3.13 7.91
N ALA A 32 0.41 -2.72 7.71
CA ALA A 32 0.93 -2.34 6.38
C ALA A 32 0.83 -3.49 5.38
N ILE A 33 1.24 -4.71 5.78
CA ILE A 33 1.10 -5.91 4.96
C ILE A 33 -0.37 -6.21 4.66
N ALA A 34 -1.26 -6.11 5.66
CA ALA A 34 -2.68 -6.34 5.48
C ALA A 34 -3.32 -5.34 4.49
N ARG A 35 -2.89 -4.07 4.51
CA ARG A 35 -3.33 -3.06 3.55
C ARG A 35 -2.82 -3.34 2.14
N ILE A 36 -1.55 -3.74 1.99
CA ILE A 36 -1.00 -4.17 0.69
C ILE A 36 -1.78 -5.38 0.15
N ASN A 37 -2.04 -6.38 0.99
CA ASN A 37 -2.85 -7.54 0.63
C ASN A 37 -4.29 -7.16 0.24
N SER A 38 -4.89 -6.17 0.91
CA SER A 38 -6.22 -5.66 0.51
C SER A 38 -6.18 -4.99 -0.86
N LYS A 39 -5.08 -4.29 -1.21
CA LYS A 39 -4.92 -3.62 -2.51
C LYS A 39 -4.59 -4.59 -3.62
N TRP A 40 -3.69 -5.55 -3.41
CA TRP A 40 -3.12 -6.36 -4.50
C TRP A 40 -3.29 -7.87 -4.33
N GLY A 41 -3.81 -8.35 -3.20
CA GLY A 41 -4.02 -9.79 -2.97
C GLY A 41 -5.04 -10.45 -3.90
N HIS A 42 -5.81 -9.66 -4.64
CA HIS A 42 -6.68 -10.16 -5.71
C HIS A 42 -5.95 -10.32 -7.06
N LEU A 43 -4.70 -9.86 -7.16
CA LEU A 43 -3.84 -10.04 -8.32
C LEU A 43 -3.03 -11.32 -8.07
N ASP A 44 -3.30 -12.38 -8.83
CA ASP A 44 -2.67 -13.68 -8.62
C ASP A 44 -1.12 -13.63 -8.66
N THR A 45 -0.57 -12.74 -9.49
CA THR A 45 0.88 -12.57 -9.67
C THR A 45 1.20 -11.13 -10.04
N LEU A 46 2.21 -10.58 -9.36
CA LEU A 46 2.90 -9.35 -9.71
C LEU A 46 4.37 -9.67 -9.97
N ASN A 47 4.99 -8.97 -10.92
CA ASN A 47 6.39 -9.16 -11.32
C ASN A 47 6.96 -7.87 -11.92
N GLU A 48 8.21 -7.90 -12.37
CA GLU A 48 8.94 -6.78 -12.99
C GLU A 48 8.22 -6.09 -14.17
N ASN A 49 7.28 -6.77 -14.83
CA ASN A 49 6.49 -6.21 -15.94
C ASN A 49 5.15 -5.62 -15.48
N SER A 50 4.88 -5.61 -14.18
CA SER A 50 3.60 -5.16 -13.63
C SER A 50 3.53 -3.64 -13.57
N VAL A 51 2.34 -3.10 -13.90
CA VAL A 51 2.08 -1.66 -13.95
C VAL A 51 2.34 -0.96 -12.61
N VAL A 52 2.30 -1.71 -11.49
CA VAL A 52 2.60 -1.17 -10.15
C VAL A 52 4.00 -0.56 -10.04
N LEU A 53 4.94 -0.93 -10.91
CA LEU A 53 6.31 -0.39 -10.91
C LEU A 53 6.45 0.96 -11.61
N HIS A 54 5.38 1.49 -12.21
CA HIS A 54 5.39 2.83 -12.82
C HIS A 54 5.32 3.97 -11.79
N ASP A 55 4.87 3.67 -10.57
CA ASP A 55 4.70 4.64 -9.48
C ASP A 55 5.64 4.32 -8.31
N THR A 56 5.90 5.33 -7.48
CA THR A 56 6.84 5.24 -6.35
C THR A 56 6.23 4.56 -5.12
N SER A 57 7.08 4.08 -4.23
CA SER A 57 6.68 3.52 -2.93
C SER A 57 5.92 4.55 -2.08
N ASP A 58 6.29 5.83 -2.11
CA ASP A 58 5.53 6.92 -1.50
C ASP A 58 4.11 6.99 -2.05
N PHE A 59 3.96 7.09 -3.38
CA PHE A 59 2.64 7.17 -4.00
C PHE A 59 1.74 6.00 -3.58
N TRP A 60 2.27 4.78 -3.65
CA TRP A 60 1.53 3.59 -3.26
C TRP A 60 1.21 3.56 -1.77
N ALA A 61 2.11 4.01 -0.90
CA ALA A 61 1.83 4.08 0.53
C ALA A 61 0.60 4.94 0.82
N TYR A 62 0.54 6.15 0.25
CA TYR A 62 -0.61 7.04 0.43
C TYR A 62 -1.87 6.49 -0.27
N ASP A 63 -1.74 5.95 -1.48
CA ASP A 63 -2.90 5.42 -2.22
C ASP A 63 -3.50 4.18 -1.56
N ILE A 64 -2.67 3.29 -1.00
CA ILE A 64 -3.13 2.13 -0.25
C ILE A 64 -3.74 2.55 1.10
N TYR A 65 -3.14 3.52 1.78
CA TYR A 65 -3.59 3.94 3.11
C TYR A 65 -4.88 4.76 3.07
N TYR A 66 -4.99 5.74 2.17
CA TYR A 66 -6.16 6.63 2.06
C TYR A 66 -7.14 6.25 0.96
N GLY A 67 -6.69 5.53 -0.09
CA GLY A 67 -7.50 5.20 -1.26
C GLY A 67 -7.64 6.36 -2.24
N SER A 68 -7.60 6.08 -3.54
CA SER A 68 -7.66 7.13 -4.58
C SER A 68 -8.96 7.95 -4.55
N SER A 69 -10.07 7.36 -4.08
CA SER A 69 -11.36 8.04 -3.94
C SER A 69 -11.33 9.19 -2.93
N SER A 70 -10.40 9.16 -1.97
CA SER A 70 -10.21 10.23 -0.98
C SER A 70 -9.57 11.49 -1.56
N ARG A 71 -8.94 11.39 -2.75
CA ARG A 71 -8.12 12.43 -3.38
C ARG A 71 -7.00 12.92 -2.46
N TRP A 72 -6.36 12.00 -1.74
CA TRP A 72 -5.31 12.27 -0.76
C TRP A 72 -4.22 13.22 -1.26
N TRP A 73 -3.86 13.17 -2.54
CA TRP A 73 -2.83 14.03 -3.16
C TRP A 73 -3.16 15.53 -3.14
N LYS A 74 -4.42 15.91 -2.90
CA LYS A 74 -4.84 17.31 -2.72
C LYS A 74 -5.17 17.66 -1.27
N ARG A 75 -5.03 16.71 -0.35
CA ARG A 75 -5.58 16.77 1.01
C ARG A 75 -4.57 16.34 2.08
N LEU A 76 -3.27 16.37 1.78
CA LEU A 76 -2.23 15.98 2.72
C LEU A 76 -2.26 16.83 4.01
N ASP A 77 -2.60 18.11 3.89
CA ASP A 77 -2.73 19.02 5.02
C ASP A 77 -4.15 19.05 5.64
N ASP A 78 -5.06 18.18 5.18
CA ASP A 78 -6.45 18.15 5.63
C ASP A 78 -6.60 17.23 6.87
N PRO A 79 -6.88 17.77 8.07
CA PRO A 79 -7.03 16.96 9.29
C PRO A 79 -8.26 16.04 9.27
N THR A 80 -9.17 16.24 8.32
CA THR A 80 -10.34 15.39 8.11
C THR A 80 -10.07 14.21 7.20
N LEU A 81 -8.88 14.11 6.58
CA LEU A 81 -8.49 12.97 5.79
C LEU A 81 -8.36 11.73 6.70
N LYS A 82 -9.17 10.71 6.42
CA LYS A 82 -9.19 9.47 7.20
C LYS A 82 -8.62 8.31 6.39
N PRO A 83 -7.90 7.39 7.03
CA PRO A 83 -7.47 6.16 6.38
C PRO A 83 -8.65 5.38 5.85
N LYS A 84 -8.43 4.67 4.75
CA LYS A 84 -9.35 3.65 4.27
C LYS A 84 -9.54 2.59 5.38
N PRO A 85 -10.78 2.18 5.69
CA PRO A 85 -11.04 1.10 6.65
C PRO A 85 -10.29 -0.16 6.24
N ILE A 86 -9.69 -0.85 7.22
CA ILE A 86 -9.10 -2.15 7.01
C ILE A 86 -10.13 -3.22 7.38
N SER A 87 -10.48 -4.08 6.44
CA SER A 87 -11.19 -5.31 6.74
C SER A 87 -10.16 -6.36 7.08
N LEU A 88 -9.81 -6.46 8.37
CA LEU A 88 -9.14 -7.64 8.89
C LEU A 88 -10.21 -8.73 8.90
N ASN A 89 -10.27 -9.54 7.84
CA ASN A 89 -11.11 -10.73 7.88
C ASN A 89 -10.47 -11.65 8.95
N GLU A 90 -11.17 -11.81 10.07
CA GLU A 90 -10.88 -12.78 11.14
C GLU A 90 -10.96 -14.23 10.64
#